data_AF-A0AAW0D838-F1
#
_entry.id   AF-A0AAW0D838-F1
#
_cell.length_a   1.000
_cell.length_b   1.000
_cell.length_c   1.000
_cell.angle_alpha   90.00
_cell.angle_beta   90.00
_cell.angle_gamma   90.00
#
_symmetry.space_group_name_H-M   'P 1'
#
loop_
_entity.id
_entity.type
_entity.pdbx_description
1 polymer ?
#
loop_
_entity_poly.entity_id
_entity_poly.type
_entity_poly.pdbx_seq_one_letter_code
_entity_poly.pdbx_strand_id
1 'polypeptide(L)' 'MAPQYNEGETVRYKPVGGPDSNTSESVGTIRGVLTHPGRQADLNVNASEEDPRYEIENVNTGKTSAIYEKNILGRED' A
#
# COMPACT_ATOMS: atom_id res chain seq x y z
N MET A 1 5.57 -8.21 13.60
CA MET A 1 4.63 -9.17 12.97
C MET A 1 5.03 -9.26 11.50
N ALA A 2 4.66 -10.33 10.78
CA ALA A 2 4.94 -10.36 9.33
C ALA A 2 3.90 -9.50 8.58
N PRO A 3 4.29 -8.79 7.50
CA PRO A 3 3.35 -8.02 6.68
C PRO A 3 2.24 -8.90 6.11
N GLN A 4 1.02 -8.39 6.06
CA GLN A 4 -0.15 -9.15 5.63
C GLN A 4 -0.18 -9.42 4.12
N TYR A 5 0.49 -8.58 3.33
CA TYR A 5 0.53 -8.68 1.88
C TYR A 5 1.98 -8.69 1.37
N ASN A 6 2.17 -9.15 0.14
CA ASN A 6 3.47 -9.41 -0.47
C ASN A 6 3.58 -8.76 -1.85
N GLU A 7 4.81 -8.61 -2.31
CA GLU A 7 5.10 -8.13 -3.66
C GLU A 7 4.46 -9.03 -4.73
N GLY A 8 3.92 -8.42 -5.76
CA GLY A 8 3.21 -9.08 -6.86
C GLY A 8 1.71 -9.30 -6.62
N GLU A 9 1.22 -9.15 -5.39
CA GLU A 9 -0.22 -9.29 -5.12
C GLU A 9 -1.02 -8.09 -5.63
N THR A 10 -2.18 -8.34 -6.24
CA THR A 10 -3.15 -7.31 -6.61
C THR A 10 -4.11 -7.08 -5.44
N VAL A 11 -4.33 -5.83 -5.07
CA VAL A 11 -5.12 -5.46 -3.90
C VAL A 11 -6.05 -4.29 -4.19
N ARG A 12 -7.16 -4.25 -3.44
CA ARG A 12 -8.03 -3.08 -3.34
C ARG A 12 -7.60 -2.22 -2.16
N TYR A 13 -7.52 -0.90 -2.35
CA TYR A 13 -7.03 0.02 -1.32
C TYR A 13 -7.69 1.40 -1.39
N LYS A 14 -7.60 2.17 -0.30
CA LYS A 14 -7.98 3.59 -0.23
C LYS A 14 -6.72 4.47 -0.33
N PRO A 15 -6.54 5.24 -1.41
CA PRO A 15 -5.34 6.07 -1.58
C PRO A 15 -5.31 7.29 -0.64
N VAL A 16 -6.47 7.76 -0.17
CA VAL A 16 -6.62 8.99 0.63
C VAL A 16 -7.53 8.70 1.83
N GLY A 17 -7.30 9.38 2.96
CA GLY A 17 -8.26 9.46 4.06
C GLY A 17 -8.37 8.26 5.01
N GLY A 18 -7.70 7.14 4.75
CA GLY A 18 -7.74 5.95 5.62
C GLY A 18 -8.81 4.92 5.23
N PRO A 19 -8.88 3.76 5.92
CA PRO A 19 -9.85 2.70 5.61
C PRO A 19 -11.31 3.16 5.69
N ASP A 20 -11.65 3.96 6.70
CA ASP A 20 -13.01 4.43 6.95
C ASP A 20 -13.40 5.66 6.13
N SER A 21 -12.55 6.09 5.19
CA SER A 21 -12.83 7.27 4.38
C SER A 21 -13.88 7.00 3.30
N ASN A 22 -14.73 8.00 3.05
CA ASN A 22 -15.68 8.00 1.94
C ASN A 22 -15.02 8.25 0.56
N THR A 23 -13.68 8.22 0.48
CA THR A 23 -12.96 8.33 -0.79
C THR A 23 -13.11 7.05 -1.62
N SER A 24 -13.00 7.20 -2.94
CA SER A 24 -13.04 6.07 -3.88
C SER A 24 -11.94 5.05 -3.58
N GLU A 25 -12.27 3.78 -3.82
CA GLU A 25 -11.31 2.68 -3.80
C GLU A 25 -10.51 2.68 -5.09
N SER A 26 -9.37 2.02 -5.05
CA SER A 26 -8.52 1.79 -6.20
C SER A 26 -7.96 0.39 -6.16
N VAL A 27 -7.56 -0.08 -7.34
CA VAL A 27 -6.91 -1.37 -7.54
C VAL A 27 -5.46 -1.12 -7.91
N GLY A 28 -4.56 -1.91 -7.35
CA GLY A 28 -3.15 -1.81 -7.64
C GLY A 28 -2.38 -3.08 -7.32
N THR A 29 -1.20 -3.20 -7.90
CA THR A 29 -0.27 -4.29 -7.61
C THR A 29 0.79 -3.82 -6.64
N ILE A 30 1.09 -4.63 -5.62
CA ILE A 30 2.16 -4.35 -4.68
C ILE A 30 3.50 -4.54 -5.38
N ARG A 31 4.32 -3.49 -5.38
CA ARG A 31 5.67 -3.44 -5.94
C ARG A 31 6.77 -3.54 -4.89
N GLY A 32 6.45 -3.27 -3.63
CA GLY A 32 7.40 -3.28 -2.53
C GLY A 32 6.71 -3.26 -1.17
N VAL A 33 7.37 -3.84 -0.16
CA VAL A 33 6.94 -3.79 1.24
C VAL A 33 8.12 -3.32 2.10
N LEU A 34 7.95 -2.21 2.80
CA LEU A 34 8.90 -1.72 3.79
C LEU A 34 8.41 -1.98 5.20
N THR A 35 9.23 -2.66 5.99
CA THR A 35 9.04 -2.91 7.44
C THR A 35 10.07 -2.17 8.30
N HIS A 36 10.85 -1.28 7.69
CA HIS A 36 11.87 -0.46 8.35
C HIS A 36 11.92 0.93 7.67
N PRO A 37 12.46 1.96 8.32
CA PRO A 37 12.58 3.28 7.71
C PRO A 37 13.37 3.21 6.40
N GLY A 38 12.85 3.84 5.35
CA GLY A 38 13.41 3.72 4.01
C GLY A 38 12.80 4.69 3.02
N ARG A 39 13.08 4.50 1.73
CA ARG A 39 12.55 5.33 0.64
C ARG A 39 11.64 4.50 -0.26
N GLN A 40 10.46 5.03 -0.57
CA GLN A 40 9.44 4.36 -1.38
C GLN A 40 8.59 5.40 -2.13
N ALA A 41 8.24 5.14 -3.39
CA ALA A 41 7.55 6.10 -4.25
C ALA A 41 8.16 7.52 -4.18
N ASP A 42 9.50 7.58 -4.20
CA ASP A 42 10.29 8.81 -4.05
C ASP A 42 10.17 9.57 -2.71
N LEU A 43 9.50 8.99 -1.70
CA LEU A 43 9.30 9.58 -0.38
C LEU A 43 10.11 8.85 0.69
N ASN A 44 10.58 9.58 1.71
CA ASN A 44 11.08 8.97 2.93
C ASN A 44 9.89 8.51 3.79
N VAL A 45 9.89 7.24 4.16
CA VAL A 45 8.83 6.60 4.93
C VAL A 45 9.41 6.09 6.22
N ASN A 46 8.75 6.40 7.33
CA ASN A 46 9.03 5.81 8.63
C ASN A 46 8.15 4.56 8.81
N ALA A 47 8.61 3.41 8.31
CA ALA A 47 7.91 2.13 8.43
C ALA A 47 8.52 1.26 9.54
N SER A 48 7.73 0.34 10.07
CA SER A 48 8.16 -0.67 11.05
C SER A 48 7.48 -2.01 10.79
N GLU A 49 7.86 -3.06 11.51
CA GLU A 49 7.17 -4.36 11.46
C GLU A 49 5.74 -4.32 11.99
N GLU A 50 5.38 -3.29 12.75
CA GLU A 50 4.02 -3.07 13.28
C GLU A 50 3.21 -2.10 12.42
N ASP A 51 3.87 -1.21 11.69
CA ASP A 51 3.26 -0.26 10.76
C ASP A 51 4.02 -0.29 9.41
N PRO A 52 3.85 -1.37 8.61
CA PRO A 52 4.53 -1.50 7.34
C PRO A 52 3.95 -0.55 6.29
N ARG A 53 4.77 -0.25 5.28
CA ARG A 53 4.38 0.54 4.11
C ARG A 53 4.42 -0.30 2.84
N TYR A 54 3.39 -0.16 2.03
CA TYR A 54 3.23 -0.87 0.76
C TYR A 54 3.39 0.07 -0.41
N GLU A 55 4.26 -0.27 -1.35
CA GLU A 55 4.34 0.44 -2.63
C GLU A 55 3.30 -0.18 -3.54
N ILE A 56 2.28 0.57 -3.91
CA ILE A 56 1.20 0.08 -4.74
C ILE A 56 1.20 0.86 -6.04
N GLU A 57 1.36 0.16 -7.15
CA GLU A 57 1.19 0.70 -8.50
C GLU A 57 -0.27 0.57 -8.92
N ASN A 58 -0.93 1.71 -9.13
CA ASN A 58 -2.33 1.76 -9.51
C ASN A 58 -2.54 1.23 -10.94
N VAL A 59 -3.39 0.21 -11.12
CA VAL A 59 -3.58 -0.45 -12.42
C VAL A 59 -4.20 0.47 -13.49
N ASN A 60 -4.94 1.50 -13.08
CA ASN A 60 -5.61 2.41 -14.02
C ASN A 60 -4.69 3.55 -14.49
N THR A 61 -3.71 3.95 -13.68
CA THR A 61 -2.89 5.15 -13.92
C THR A 61 -1.40 4.88 -14.04
N GLY A 62 -0.92 3.70 -13.64
CA GLY A 62 0.51 3.35 -13.58
C GLY A 62 1.29 4.12 -12.51
N LYS A 63 0.62 4.92 -11.67
CA LYS A 63 1.29 5.69 -10.61
C LYS A 63 1.53 4.82 -9.39
N THR A 64 2.72 4.91 -8.83
CA THR A 64 3.07 4.28 -7.55
C THR A 64 2.74 5.19 -6.37
N SER A 65 2.35 4.59 -5.26
CA SER A 65 2.06 5.30 -4.01
C SER A 65 2.45 4.44 -2.81
N ALA A 66 2.94 5.08 -1.77
CA ALA A 66 3.21 4.43 -0.50
C ALA A 66 1.93 4.43 0.36
N ILE A 67 1.41 3.26 0.73
CA ILE A 67 0.11 3.04 1.39
C ILE A 67 0.30 2.31 2.72
N TYR A 68 -0.44 2.70 3.77
CA TYR A 68 -0.45 1.96 5.04
C TYR A 68 -1.19 0.64 4.89
N GLU A 69 -0.78 -0.41 5.61
CA GLU A 69 -1.49 -1.71 5.61
C GLU A 69 -2.99 -1.56 5.87
N LYS A 70 -3.36 -0.75 6.86
CA LYS A 70 -4.76 -0.49 7.23
C LYS A 70 -5.59 0.13 6.11
N ASN A 71 -4.98 0.72 5.10
CA ASN A 71 -5.69 1.30 3.95
C ASN A 71 -5.92 0.28 2.83
N ILE A 72 -5.37 -0.93 2.96
CA ILE A 72 -5.59 -2.05 2.05
C ILE A 72 -6.84 -2.80 2.53
N LEU A 73 -7.85 -2.88 1.67
CA LEU A 73 -9.16 -3.45 1.98
C LEU A 73 -9.20 -4.97 1.77
N GLY A 74 -8.27 -5.49 0.96
CA GLY A 74 -8.12 -6.92 0.71
C GLY A 74 -7.45 -7.22 -0.62
N ARG A 75 -7.17 -8.50 -0.84
CA ARG A 75 -6.69 -9.03 -2.13
C ARG A 75 -7.81 -8.94 -3.17
N GLU A 76 -7.41 -8.64 -4.40
CA GLU A 76 -8.26 -8.83 -5.57
C GLU A 76 -8.04 -10.24 -6.12
N ASP A 77 -9.12 -10.91 -6.52
CA ASP A 77 -9.13 -12.28 -7.06
C ASP A 77 -8.85 -12.28 -8.58
#